data_AF-A0A843GS82-F1
#
_entry.id   AF-A0A843GS82-F1
#
_cell.length_a   1.000
_cell.length_b   1.000
_cell.length_c   1.000
_cell.angle_alpha   90.00
_cell.angle_beta   90.00
_cell.angle_gamma   90.00
#
_symmetry.space_group_name_H-M   'P 1'
#
loop_
_entity.id
_entity.type
_entity.pdbx_description
1 polymer ?
#
loop_
_entity_poly.entity_id
_entity_poly.type
_entity_poly.pdbx_seq_one_letter_code
_entity_poly.pdbx_strand_id
1 'polypeptide(L)'
;AGIEEVAIDEEAKEVKVTHGGLAGAGVGAGMCRGMGEGVKYVDVLEVGGGSKEGKATVVTPKYEKLVIGIDDTDVKDAGATWTMAHNIGLQLKEEGFEYLDHIIVQLFPHNPHKTQNCVSIALTFAVMEEDKDKLISRLIEILEHDTLSDKTAIAILEGIGIPPELREYAMATKTGMMDVETAEKLAEELDIPLIAVTGDQGKVGALAALGLHDDVDEAVKVYY
;
A
#
# COMPACT_ATOMS: atom_id res chain seq x y z
N ALA A 1 -16.26 -24.99 1.83
CA ALA A 1 -15.14 -24.95 0.87
C ALA A 1 -13.99 -24.21 1.52
N GLY A 2 -12.76 -24.68 1.32
CA GLY A 2 -11.54 -24.03 1.80
C GLY A 2 -10.59 -23.76 0.64
N ILE A 3 -9.53 -23.00 0.89
CA ILE A 3 -8.39 -22.92 -0.01
C ILE A 3 -7.57 -24.20 0.21
N GLU A 4 -7.34 -24.96 -0.86
CA GLU A 4 -6.49 -26.15 -0.83
C GLU A 4 -5.06 -25.83 -1.26
N GLU A 5 -4.92 -24.92 -2.22
CA GLU A 5 -3.64 -24.59 -2.84
C GLU A 5 -3.63 -23.14 -3.29
N VAL A 6 -2.47 -22.51 -3.19
CA VAL A 6 -2.13 -21.25 -3.85
C VAL A 6 -0.84 -21.48 -4.62
N ALA A 7 -0.87 -21.17 -5.91
CA ALA A 7 0.29 -21.26 -6.79
C ALA A 7 0.49 -19.95 -7.55
N ILE A 8 1.75 -19.64 -7.87
CA ILE A 8 2.13 -18.49 -8.68
C ILE A 8 2.70 -19.04 -9.98
N ASP A 9 2.17 -18.57 -11.11
CA ASP A 9 2.68 -18.87 -12.45
C ASP A 9 3.45 -17.64 -12.94
N GLU A 10 4.77 -17.70 -12.80
CA GLU A 10 5.67 -16.58 -13.15
C GLU A 10 5.68 -16.29 -14.65
N GLU A 11 5.54 -17.33 -15.49
CA GLU A 11 5.55 -17.15 -16.94
C GLU A 11 4.24 -16.52 -17.43
N ALA A 12 3.11 -16.98 -16.91
CA ALA A 12 1.80 -16.42 -17.24
C ALA A 12 1.47 -15.11 -16.48
N LYS A 13 2.28 -14.76 -15.47
CA LYS A 13 2.04 -13.67 -14.51
C LYS A 13 0.67 -13.81 -13.82
N GLU A 14 0.41 -14.98 -13.25
CA GLU A 14 -0.89 -15.32 -12.64
C GLU A 14 -0.75 -15.83 -11.22
N VAL A 15 -1.77 -15.55 -10.40
CA VAL A 15 -1.98 -16.17 -9.10
C VAL A 15 -3.18 -17.10 -9.21
N LYS A 16 -2.99 -18.36 -8.80
CA LYS A 16 -3.97 -19.45 -8.91
C LYS A 16 -4.37 -19.88 -7.51
N VAL A 17 -5.63 -19.66 -7.13
CA VAL A 17 -6.18 -20.06 -5.83
C VAL A 17 -7.19 -21.18 -6.03
N THR A 18 -6.83 -22.39 -5.60
CA THR A 18 -7.68 -23.58 -5.73
C THR A 18 -8.58 -23.72 -4.51
N HIS A 19 -9.89 -23.73 -4.77
CA HIS A 19 -10.91 -23.98 -3.76
C HIS A 19 -11.44 -25.40 -3.84
N GLY A 20 -11.41 -26.13 -2.72
CA GLY A 20 -11.95 -27.47 -2.60
C GLY A 20 -13.07 -27.58 -1.57
N GLY A 21 -13.97 -28.54 -1.76
CA GLY A 21 -14.96 -28.90 -0.75
C GLY A 21 -16.04 -29.87 -1.23
N LEU A 22 -16.62 -30.57 -0.26
CA LEU A 22 -17.71 -31.52 -0.47
C LEU A 22 -18.96 -30.88 -1.08
N ALA A 23 -19.80 -31.72 -1.69
CA ALA A 23 -21.06 -31.33 -2.32
C ALA A 23 -20.91 -30.29 -3.43
N GLY A 24 -19.76 -30.26 -4.11
CA GLY A 24 -19.45 -29.25 -5.13
C GLY A 24 -19.13 -27.86 -4.56
N ALA A 25 -18.92 -27.73 -3.24
CA ALA A 25 -18.71 -26.44 -2.61
C ALA A 25 -17.46 -25.71 -3.12
N GLY A 26 -16.39 -26.41 -3.53
CA GLY A 26 -15.21 -25.77 -4.11
C GLY A 26 -15.51 -25.10 -5.44
N VAL A 27 -16.30 -25.74 -6.30
CA VAL A 27 -16.79 -25.14 -7.56
C VAL A 27 -17.68 -23.95 -7.29
N GLY A 28 -18.63 -24.07 -6.35
CA GLY A 28 -19.47 -22.95 -5.96
C GLY A 28 -18.65 -21.76 -5.45
N ALA A 29 -17.64 -22.00 -4.61
CA ALA A 29 -16.76 -20.96 -4.10
C ALA A 29 -15.92 -20.30 -5.20
N GLY A 30 -15.38 -21.10 -6.13
CA GLY A 30 -14.59 -20.62 -7.26
C GLY A 30 -15.43 -19.82 -8.25
N MET A 31 -16.61 -20.32 -8.66
CA MET A 31 -17.49 -19.63 -9.59
C MET A 31 -18.00 -18.29 -9.04
N CYS A 32 -18.42 -18.24 -7.76
CA CYS A 32 -18.87 -16.99 -7.15
C CYS A 32 -17.76 -15.94 -7.07
N ARG A 33 -16.52 -16.36 -6.77
CA ARG A 33 -15.35 -15.46 -6.78
C ARG A 33 -14.95 -15.07 -8.20
N GLY A 34 -15.12 -15.98 -9.15
CA GLY A 34 -14.78 -15.79 -10.54
C GLY A 34 -15.55 -14.71 -11.28
N MET A 35 -16.68 -14.29 -10.71
CA MET A 35 -17.46 -13.16 -11.21
C MET A 35 -16.93 -11.81 -10.72
N GLY A 36 -15.91 -11.79 -9.87
CA GLY A 36 -15.25 -10.58 -9.40
C GLY A 36 -14.49 -9.88 -10.52
N GLU A 37 -14.55 -8.55 -10.52
CA GLU A 37 -13.71 -7.73 -11.39
C GLU A 37 -12.22 -8.01 -11.11
N GLY A 38 -11.41 -8.04 -12.16
CA GLY A 38 -9.98 -8.41 -12.08
C GLY A 38 -9.68 -9.90 -12.07
N VAL A 39 -10.68 -10.80 -12.00
CA VAL A 39 -10.47 -12.23 -12.26
C VAL A 39 -10.30 -12.48 -13.76
N LYS A 40 -9.25 -13.21 -14.16
CA LYS A 40 -9.01 -13.57 -15.57
C LYS A 40 -9.97 -14.66 -16.02
N TYR A 41 -10.04 -15.76 -15.26
CA TYR A 41 -10.91 -16.90 -15.53
C TYR A 41 -10.99 -17.84 -14.32
N VAL A 42 -11.86 -18.85 -14.42
CA VAL A 42 -11.98 -19.95 -13.45
C VAL A 42 -11.80 -21.28 -14.16
N ASP A 43 -10.90 -22.12 -13.64
CA ASP A 43 -10.72 -23.49 -14.08
C ASP A 43 -11.47 -24.45 -13.17
N VAL A 44 -12.48 -25.13 -13.70
CA VAL A 44 -13.19 -26.19 -12.95
C VAL A 44 -12.40 -27.49 -13.10
N LEU A 45 -11.71 -27.88 -12.04
CA LEU A 45 -10.89 -29.10 -12.00
C LEU A 45 -11.77 -30.33 -11.75
N GLU A 46 -12.71 -30.24 -10.80
CA GLU A 46 -13.64 -31.30 -10.45
C GLU A 46 -15.02 -30.72 -10.19
N VAL A 47 -16.03 -31.10 -10.98
CA VAL A 47 -17.40 -30.55 -10.83
C VAL A 47 -18.01 -30.91 -9.47
N GLY A 48 -17.73 -32.11 -8.96
CA GLY A 48 -18.30 -32.63 -7.70
C GLY A 48 -19.81 -32.84 -7.70
N GLY A 49 -20.42 -32.78 -6.51
CA GLY A 49 -21.88 -32.83 -6.28
C GLY A 49 -22.34 -33.96 -5.35
N GLY A 50 -23.41 -33.70 -4.58
CA GLY A 50 -23.91 -34.66 -3.58
C GLY A 50 -22.90 -34.90 -2.46
N SER A 51 -22.36 -36.12 -2.34
CA SER A 51 -21.29 -36.45 -1.40
C SER A 51 -19.88 -36.30 -1.98
N LYS A 52 -19.74 -35.92 -3.26
CA LYS A 52 -18.45 -35.79 -3.94
C LYS A 52 -17.84 -34.41 -3.75
N GLU A 53 -16.52 -34.39 -3.63
CA GLU A 53 -15.71 -33.18 -3.66
C GLU A 53 -15.82 -32.48 -5.01
N GLY A 54 -15.88 -31.15 -4.99
CA GLY A 54 -15.71 -30.32 -6.16
C GLY A 54 -14.59 -29.31 -5.95
N LYS A 55 -13.86 -29.02 -7.02
CA LYS A 55 -12.66 -28.19 -7.04
C LYS A 55 -12.70 -27.21 -8.20
N ALA A 56 -12.38 -25.96 -7.93
CA ALA A 56 -12.19 -24.95 -8.95
C ALA A 56 -11.07 -23.98 -8.55
N THR A 57 -10.30 -23.55 -9.53
CA THR A 57 -9.20 -22.60 -9.37
C THR A 57 -9.61 -21.25 -9.90
N VAL A 58 -9.52 -20.21 -9.08
CA VAL A 58 -9.72 -18.82 -9.48
C VAL A 58 -8.37 -18.25 -9.87
N VAL A 59 -8.29 -17.65 -11.06
CA VAL A 59 -7.03 -17.12 -11.62
C VAL A 59 -7.10 -15.61 -11.73
N THR A 60 -6.17 -14.91 -11.07
CA THR A 60 -6.03 -13.45 -11.13
C THR A 60 -4.67 -13.07 -11.72
N PRO A 61 -4.49 -11.82 -12.20
CA PRO A 61 -3.16 -11.30 -12.49
C PRO A 61 -2.27 -11.34 -11.24
N LYS A 62 -0.96 -11.53 -11.45
CA LYS A 62 0.06 -11.41 -10.40
C LYS A 62 0.42 -9.93 -10.21
N TYR A 63 -0.45 -9.21 -9.51
CA TYR A 63 -0.13 -7.88 -9.00
C TYR A 63 0.79 -7.97 -7.77
N GLU A 64 1.63 -6.95 -7.60
CA GLU A 64 2.45 -6.76 -6.42
C GLU A 64 1.92 -5.58 -5.60
N LYS A 65 1.93 -5.73 -4.26
CA LYS A 65 1.54 -4.66 -3.34
C LYS A 65 2.68 -3.64 -3.30
N LEU A 66 2.36 -2.38 -3.59
CA LEU A 66 3.25 -1.24 -3.46
C LEU A 66 2.61 -0.23 -2.52
N VAL A 67 3.32 0.16 -1.46
CA VAL A 67 2.86 1.16 -0.50
C VAL A 67 3.76 2.37 -0.58
N ILE A 68 3.18 3.55 -0.78
CA ILE A 68 3.89 4.80 -0.94
C ILE A 68 3.51 5.73 0.21
N GLY A 69 4.47 5.97 1.10
CA GLY A 69 4.39 6.97 2.15
C GLY A 69 4.64 8.36 1.59
N ILE A 70 3.83 9.34 1.96
CA ILE A 70 3.89 10.74 1.53
C ILE A 70 3.75 11.62 2.76
N ASP A 71 4.61 12.64 2.88
CA ASP A 71 4.50 13.63 3.95
C ASP A 71 4.96 15.02 3.50
N ASP A 72 4.55 16.02 4.27
CA ASP A 72 4.92 17.42 4.15
C ASP A 72 4.62 17.98 2.75
N THR A 73 3.35 17.94 2.35
CA THR A 73 2.88 18.48 1.05
C THR A 73 2.08 19.79 1.17
N ASP A 74 1.68 20.14 2.40
CA ASP A 74 0.90 21.31 2.73
C ASP A 74 1.71 22.35 3.52
N VAL A 75 1.22 23.58 3.54
CA VAL A 75 1.78 24.67 4.34
C VAL A 75 0.75 25.15 5.36
N LYS A 76 1.20 25.91 6.35
CA LYS A 76 0.36 26.31 7.51
C LYS A 76 -0.99 26.93 7.13
N ASP A 77 -1.04 27.67 6.02
CA ASP A 77 -2.19 28.46 5.60
C ASP A 77 -2.87 27.92 4.32
N ALA A 78 -2.38 26.83 3.73
CA ALA A 78 -2.93 26.28 2.49
C ALA A 78 -2.58 24.80 2.26
N GLY A 79 -3.51 24.07 1.65
CA GLY A 79 -3.36 22.65 1.33
C GLY A 79 -3.72 21.73 2.50
N ALA A 80 -3.72 20.43 2.23
CA ALA A 80 -3.81 19.40 3.25
C ALA A 80 -3.27 18.08 2.68
N THR A 81 -2.29 17.48 3.36
CA THR A 81 -1.55 16.32 2.81
C THR A 81 -2.45 15.14 2.45
N TRP A 82 -3.48 14.84 3.26
CA TRP A 82 -4.48 13.80 2.96
C TRP A 82 -5.29 14.04 1.67
N THR A 83 -5.57 15.28 1.30
CA THR A 83 -6.41 15.63 0.15
C THR A 83 -5.57 15.52 -1.11
N MET A 84 -4.33 16.02 -1.06
CA MET A 84 -3.39 15.91 -2.16
C MET A 84 -3.09 14.44 -2.47
N ALA A 85 -2.73 13.65 -1.46
CA ALA A 85 -2.45 12.22 -1.61
C ALA A 85 -3.67 11.46 -2.16
N HIS A 86 -4.89 11.77 -1.70
CA HIS A 86 -6.09 11.15 -2.25
C HIS A 86 -6.34 11.52 -3.72
N ASN A 87 -6.15 12.79 -4.09
CA ASN A 87 -6.31 13.23 -5.47
C ASN A 87 -5.30 12.56 -6.39
N ILE A 88 -4.04 12.41 -5.95
CA ILE A 88 -2.99 11.66 -6.66
C ILE A 88 -3.43 10.21 -6.85
N GLY A 89 -3.91 9.54 -5.79
CA GLY A 89 -4.39 8.16 -5.87
C GLY A 89 -5.55 7.98 -6.86
N LEU A 90 -6.53 8.90 -6.86
CA LEU A 90 -7.64 8.89 -7.82
C LEU A 90 -7.17 9.15 -9.26
N GLN A 91 -6.28 10.10 -9.46
CA GLN A 91 -5.73 10.39 -10.78
C GLN A 91 -4.95 9.19 -11.34
N LEU A 92 -4.09 8.57 -10.53
CA LEU A 92 -3.37 7.36 -10.92
C LEU A 92 -4.32 6.20 -11.22
N LYS A 93 -5.44 6.10 -10.50
CA LYS A 93 -6.49 5.15 -10.83
C LYS A 93 -7.11 5.39 -12.20
N GLU A 94 -7.41 6.64 -12.53
CA GLU A 94 -7.90 7.01 -13.88
C GLU A 94 -6.86 6.74 -14.97
N GLU A 95 -5.58 6.80 -14.64
CA GLU A 95 -4.45 6.45 -15.52
C GLU A 95 -4.20 4.92 -15.62
N GLY A 96 -4.98 4.10 -14.91
CA GLY A 96 -5.03 2.64 -15.05
C GLY A 96 -4.32 1.83 -13.95
N PHE A 97 -3.89 2.46 -12.86
CA PHE A 97 -3.29 1.76 -11.72
C PHE A 97 -4.35 1.31 -10.69
N GLU A 98 -4.17 0.14 -10.07
CA GLU A 98 -5.12 -0.34 -9.06
C GLU A 98 -4.86 0.33 -7.70
N TYR A 99 -5.55 1.43 -7.44
CA TYR A 99 -5.53 2.14 -6.16
C TYR A 99 -6.41 1.43 -5.12
N LEU A 100 -5.77 0.86 -4.09
CA LEU A 100 -6.40 -0.02 -3.11
C LEU A 100 -6.79 0.70 -1.82
N ASP A 101 -5.91 1.54 -1.28
CA ASP A 101 -6.12 2.10 0.07
C ASP A 101 -5.46 3.47 0.29
N HIS A 102 -5.99 4.20 1.27
CA HIS A 102 -5.56 5.53 1.70
C HIS A 102 -5.57 5.63 3.22
N ILE A 103 -4.39 5.52 3.82
CA ILE A 103 -4.26 5.50 5.28
C ILE A 103 -3.63 6.79 5.78
N ILE A 104 -4.32 7.44 6.72
CA ILE A 104 -3.83 8.61 7.43
C ILE A 104 -3.09 8.13 8.68
N VAL A 105 -1.82 8.50 8.79
CA VAL A 105 -0.98 8.19 9.94
C VAL A 105 -0.74 9.46 10.74
N GLN A 106 -1.33 9.50 11.94
CA GLN A 106 -1.14 10.59 12.88
C GLN A 106 0.23 10.44 13.56
N LEU A 107 1.09 11.45 13.42
CA LEU A 107 2.42 11.49 14.04
C LEU A 107 2.40 12.37 15.31
N PHE A 108 3.59 12.65 15.85
CA PHE A 108 3.77 13.36 17.13
C PHE A 108 3.19 14.80 17.12
N PRO A 109 2.06 15.06 17.82
CA PRO A 109 1.37 16.34 17.74
C PRO A 109 2.13 17.52 18.34
N HIS A 110 3.15 17.27 19.17
CA HIS A 110 3.95 18.32 19.81
C HIS A 110 5.20 18.71 19.00
N ASN A 111 5.35 18.17 17.78
CA ASN A 111 6.41 18.59 16.88
C ASN A 111 6.30 20.10 16.58
N PRO A 112 7.33 20.94 16.86
CA PRO A 112 7.29 22.37 16.60
C PRO A 112 7.34 22.72 15.09
N HIS A 113 7.74 21.77 14.25
CA HIS A 113 7.88 21.93 12.80
C HIS A 113 6.64 21.47 12.01
N LYS A 114 5.58 21.05 12.70
CA LYS A 114 4.37 20.51 12.06
C LYS A 114 3.58 21.54 11.24
N THR A 115 2.85 21.04 10.24
CA THR A 115 1.63 21.68 9.72
C THR A 115 0.50 21.58 10.76
N GLN A 116 -0.75 21.93 10.43
CA GLN A 116 -1.81 21.97 11.45
C GLN A 116 -1.98 20.63 12.22
N ASN A 117 -1.95 19.50 11.51
CA ASN A 117 -2.32 18.20 12.06
C ASN A 117 -1.18 17.18 12.22
N CYS A 118 0.03 17.43 11.70
CA CYS A 118 1.17 16.50 11.78
C CYS A 118 0.80 15.07 11.33
N VAL A 119 0.24 14.95 10.13
CA VAL A 119 -0.20 13.68 9.54
C VAL A 119 0.61 13.38 8.29
N SER A 120 1.02 12.12 8.16
CA SER A 120 1.55 11.55 6.92
C SER A 120 0.55 10.55 6.33
N ILE A 121 0.75 10.18 5.07
CA ILE A 121 -0.19 9.37 4.31
C ILE A 121 0.50 8.15 3.73
N ALA A 122 -0.13 6.99 3.79
CA ALA A 122 0.26 5.81 3.03
C ALA A 122 -0.80 5.51 1.95
N LEU A 123 -0.38 5.51 0.68
CA LEU A 123 -1.19 5.06 -0.44
C LEU A 123 -0.81 3.62 -0.80
N THR A 124 -1.80 2.73 -0.95
CA THR A 124 -1.55 1.35 -1.35
C THR A 124 -2.04 1.11 -2.78
N PHE A 125 -1.19 0.50 -3.59
CA PHE A 125 -1.50 0.10 -4.95
C PHE A 125 -1.26 -1.40 -5.16
N ALA A 126 -2.05 -1.99 -6.06
CA ALA A 126 -1.70 -3.23 -6.76
C ALA A 126 -1.12 -2.85 -8.13
N VAL A 127 0.09 -3.30 -8.43
CA VAL A 127 0.78 -2.90 -9.66
C VAL A 127 1.45 -4.11 -10.31
N MET A 128 1.43 -4.16 -11.65
CA MET A 128 2.19 -5.16 -12.37
C MET A 128 3.68 -4.84 -12.22
N GLU A 129 4.53 -5.86 -12.17
CA GLU A 129 5.97 -5.67 -11.98
C GLU A 129 6.57 -4.67 -12.98
N GLU A 130 6.16 -4.75 -14.26
CA GLU A 130 6.60 -3.86 -15.33
C GLU A 130 6.14 -2.39 -15.21
N ASP A 131 5.11 -2.12 -14.40
CA ASP A 131 4.46 -0.81 -14.30
C ASP A 131 4.85 -0.06 -13.02
N LYS A 132 5.64 -0.68 -12.11
CA LYS A 132 6.09 -0.07 -10.85
C LYS A 132 6.81 1.27 -11.05
N ASP A 133 7.84 1.28 -11.87
CA ASP A 133 8.65 2.48 -12.12
C ASP A 133 7.81 3.60 -12.74
N LYS A 134 6.85 3.22 -13.60
CA LYS A 134 5.91 4.15 -14.23
C LYS A 134 4.99 4.79 -13.18
N LEU A 135 4.43 4.00 -12.27
CA LEU A 135 3.60 4.47 -11.16
C LEU A 135 4.37 5.44 -10.27
N ILE A 136 5.59 5.06 -9.85
CA ILE A 136 6.44 5.87 -8.96
C ILE A 136 6.83 7.17 -9.63
N SER A 137 7.33 7.12 -10.87
CA SER A 137 7.75 8.30 -11.62
C SER A 137 6.59 9.27 -11.83
N ARG A 138 5.40 8.74 -12.14
CA ARG A 138 4.21 9.56 -12.34
C ARG A 138 3.72 10.21 -11.05
N LEU A 139 3.77 9.48 -9.94
CA LEU A 139 3.44 10.02 -8.62
C LEU A 139 4.39 11.16 -8.23
N ILE A 140 5.70 11.01 -8.46
CA ILE A 140 6.69 12.05 -8.22
C ILE A 140 6.41 13.28 -9.09
N GLU A 141 6.14 13.10 -10.38
CA GLU A 141 5.81 14.20 -11.30
C GLU A 141 4.61 15.03 -10.81
N ILE A 142 3.55 14.36 -10.35
CA ILE A 142 2.37 15.04 -9.81
C ILE A 142 2.73 15.79 -8.52
N LEU A 143 3.50 15.17 -7.62
CA LEU A 143 3.93 15.83 -6.37
C LEU A 143 4.82 17.05 -6.64
N GLU A 144 5.78 16.97 -7.56
CA GLU A 144 6.66 18.09 -7.93
C GLU A 144 5.86 19.29 -8.48
N HIS A 145 4.77 19.02 -9.20
CA HIS A 145 3.90 20.05 -9.76
C HIS A 145 2.92 20.63 -8.74
N ASP A 146 2.30 19.79 -7.91
CA ASP A 146 1.14 20.17 -7.09
C ASP A 146 1.49 20.48 -5.63
N THR A 147 2.62 20.01 -5.11
CA THR A 147 2.99 20.23 -3.70
C THR A 147 3.13 21.73 -3.38
N LEU A 148 2.64 22.12 -2.20
CA LEU A 148 2.79 23.49 -1.71
C LEU A 148 4.01 23.65 -0.80
N SER A 149 4.64 22.55 -0.39
CA SER A 149 5.75 22.52 0.55
C SER A 149 7.10 22.37 -0.15
N ASP A 150 8.15 22.94 0.45
CA ASP A 150 9.55 22.81 0.04
C ASP A 150 10.25 21.61 0.73
N LYS A 151 9.48 20.71 1.33
CA LYS A 151 9.96 19.63 2.20
C LYS A 151 9.33 18.27 1.90
N THR A 152 8.60 18.17 0.80
CA THR A 152 7.89 16.95 0.43
C THR A 152 8.87 15.83 0.16
N ALA A 153 8.56 14.66 0.72
CA ALA A 153 9.28 13.42 0.47
C ALA A 153 8.33 12.24 0.38
N ILE A 154 8.82 11.16 -0.23
CA ILE A 154 8.12 9.88 -0.30
C ILE A 154 9.00 8.73 0.15
N ALA A 155 8.37 7.66 0.59
CA ALA A 155 9.02 6.38 0.90
C ALA A 155 8.25 5.24 0.23
N ILE A 156 8.94 4.19 -0.21
CA ILE A 156 8.35 3.12 -1.03
C ILE A 156 8.59 1.76 -0.38
N LEU A 157 7.52 1.07 0.00
CA LEU A 157 7.58 -0.29 0.53
C LEU A 157 6.96 -1.26 -0.48
N GLU A 158 7.75 -2.24 -0.90
CA GLU A 158 7.28 -3.35 -1.73
C GLU A 158 6.90 -4.56 -0.87
N GLY A 159 5.84 -5.25 -1.29
CA GLY A 159 5.41 -6.49 -0.67
C GLY A 159 4.34 -6.31 0.42
N ILE A 160 4.00 -7.42 1.07
CA ILE A 160 2.83 -7.53 1.96
C ILE A 160 3.18 -7.19 3.41
N GLY A 161 4.38 -7.58 3.86
CA GLY A 161 4.77 -7.48 5.27
C GLY A 161 5.40 -6.13 5.61
N ILE A 162 5.16 -5.65 6.82
CA ILE A 162 5.88 -4.51 7.40
C ILE A 162 7.07 -5.05 8.20
N PRO A 163 8.32 -4.65 7.88
CA PRO A 163 9.48 -4.98 8.70
C PRO A 163 9.27 -4.53 10.16
N PRO A 164 9.56 -5.37 11.17
CA PRO A 164 9.40 -5.00 12.58
C PRO A 164 10.12 -3.70 12.95
N GLU A 165 11.31 -3.49 12.41
CA GLU A 165 12.14 -2.30 12.61
C GLU A 165 11.46 -1.03 12.06
N LEU A 166 10.78 -1.15 10.92
CA LEU A 166 10.00 -0.05 10.33
C LEU A 166 8.79 0.30 11.21
N ARG A 167 8.13 -0.71 11.79
CA ARG A 167 7.02 -0.51 12.73
C ARG A 167 7.50 0.15 14.03
N GLU A 168 8.63 -0.27 14.57
CA GLU A 168 9.24 0.36 15.75
C GLU A 168 9.58 1.83 15.49
N TYR A 169 10.16 2.13 14.33
CA TYR A 169 10.44 3.50 13.90
C TYR A 169 9.18 4.35 13.78
N ALA A 170 8.11 3.81 13.18
CA ALA A 170 6.86 4.53 13.06
C ALA A 170 6.24 4.84 14.43
N MET A 171 6.30 3.88 15.37
CA MET A 171 5.86 4.09 16.75
C MET A 171 6.72 5.14 17.48
N ALA A 172 8.03 5.15 17.27
CA ALA A 172 8.93 6.17 17.83
C ALA A 172 8.60 7.56 17.27
N THR A 173 8.39 7.68 15.95
CA THR A 173 8.00 8.93 15.27
C THR A 173 6.62 9.43 15.70
N LYS A 174 5.72 8.50 16.05
CA LYS A 174 4.39 8.82 16.56
C LYS A 174 4.40 9.31 18.01
N THR A 175 5.35 8.85 18.81
CA THR A 175 5.44 9.14 20.26
C THR A 175 6.52 10.15 20.64
N GLY A 176 7.36 10.57 19.68
CA GLY A 176 8.45 11.51 19.90
C GLY A 176 8.98 12.12 18.62
N MET A 177 10.03 12.94 18.76
CA MET A 177 10.71 13.55 17.61
C MET A 177 11.80 12.62 17.07
N MET A 178 11.85 12.51 15.75
CA MET A 178 12.89 11.80 15.01
C MET A 178 13.59 12.75 14.05
N ASP A 179 14.86 12.50 13.77
CA ASP A 179 15.62 13.25 12.78
C ASP A 179 15.66 12.52 11.43
N VAL A 180 16.04 13.28 10.40
CA VAL A 180 16.14 12.78 9.02
C VAL A 180 17.25 11.74 8.89
N GLU A 181 18.38 11.91 9.59
CA GLU A 181 19.51 10.98 9.53
C GLU A 181 19.11 9.58 10.00
N THR A 182 18.30 9.49 11.06
CA THR A 182 17.75 8.21 11.54
C THR A 182 16.79 7.60 10.53
N ALA A 183 15.98 8.41 9.85
CA ALA A 183 15.07 7.95 8.80
C ALA A 183 15.85 7.36 7.61
N GLU A 184 16.85 8.10 7.11
CA GLU A 184 17.69 7.70 5.98
C GLU A 184 18.48 6.43 6.28
N LYS A 185 19.09 6.35 7.46
CA LYS A 185 19.83 5.17 7.89
C LYS A 185 18.95 3.93 7.93
N LEU A 186 17.76 4.04 8.52
CA LEU A 186 16.84 2.91 8.58
C LEU A 186 16.33 2.51 7.19
N ALA A 187 16.02 3.48 6.34
CA ALA A 187 15.58 3.22 4.97
C ALA A 187 16.67 2.48 4.18
N GLU A 188 17.95 2.86 4.33
CA GLU A 188 19.08 2.16 3.74
C GLU A 188 19.24 0.73 4.30
N GLU A 189 19.11 0.55 5.62
CA GLU A 189 19.17 -0.77 6.27
C GLU A 189 18.07 -1.74 5.79
N LEU A 190 16.90 -1.21 5.44
CA LEU A 190 15.73 -1.98 5.01
C LEU A 190 15.53 -2.03 3.49
N ASP A 191 16.45 -1.43 2.71
CA ASP A 191 16.33 -1.30 1.24
C ASP A 191 15.01 -0.64 0.80
N ILE A 192 14.59 0.39 1.54
CA ILE A 192 13.38 1.18 1.28
C ILE A 192 13.80 2.45 0.52
N PRO A 193 13.37 2.64 -0.74
CA PRO A 193 13.60 3.90 -1.44
C PRO A 193 12.96 5.07 -0.68
N LEU A 194 13.79 6.03 -0.26
CA LEU A 194 13.40 7.24 0.46
C LEU A 194 13.84 8.47 -0.33
N ILE A 195 12.89 9.16 -0.94
CA ILE A 195 13.13 10.14 -2.00
C ILE A 195 12.66 11.51 -1.53
N ALA A 196 13.55 12.49 -1.54
CA ALA A 196 13.18 13.90 -1.41
C ALA A 196 12.60 14.38 -2.74
N VAL A 197 11.37 14.88 -2.72
CA VAL A 197 10.70 15.47 -3.90
C VAL A 197 11.05 16.96 -3.97
N THR A 198 10.77 17.69 -2.89
CA THR A 198 11.15 19.12 -2.76
C THR A 198 12.07 19.39 -1.59
N GLY A 199 12.18 18.48 -0.62
CA GLY A 199 13.15 18.58 0.46
C GLY A 199 13.16 17.36 1.39
N ASP A 200 14.03 17.39 2.40
CA ASP A 200 14.35 16.21 3.21
C ASP A 200 13.48 16.02 4.46
N GLN A 201 12.79 17.06 4.95
CA GLN A 201 12.08 16.98 6.25
C GLN A 201 10.91 16.00 6.22
N GLY A 202 10.16 15.92 5.12
CA GLY A 202 9.06 14.96 4.97
C GLY A 202 9.51 13.49 5.01
N LYS A 203 10.81 13.20 4.90
CA LYS A 203 11.33 11.81 4.92
C LYS A 203 10.92 11.07 6.20
N VAL A 204 10.91 11.79 7.33
CA VAL A 204 10.55 11.22 8.64
C VAL A 204 9.13 10.68 8.64
N GLY A 205 8.15 11.50 8.23
CA GLY A 205 6.76 11.06 8.24
C GLY A 205 6.40 10.15 7.07
N ALA A 206 7.04 10.32 5.91
CA ALA A 206 6.84 9.43 4.77
C ALA A 206 7.27 8.00 5.12
N LEU A 207 8.43 7.82 5.74
CA LEU A 207 8.89 6.51 6.21
C LEU A 207 8.00 5.96 7.34
N ALA A 208 7.62 6.80 8.30
CA ALA A 208 6.73 6.39 9.40
C ALA A 208 5.35 5.94 8.91
N ALA A 209 4.83 6.54 7.82
CA ALA A 209 3.54 6.16 7.24
C ALA A 209 3.52 4.68 6.84
N LEU A 210 4.62 4.18 6.28
CA LEU A 210 4.77 2.79 5.87
C LEU A 210 4.70 1.81 7.04
N GLY A 211 5.18 2.19 8.23
CA GLY A 211 5.21 1.28 9.40
C GLY A 211 3.86 1.03 10.07
N LEU A 212 2.84 1.82 9.75
CA LEU A 212 1.50 1.74 10.38
C LEU A 212 0.34 1.56 9.37
N HIS A 213 0.64 1.43 8.08
CA HIS A 213 -0.41 1.39 7.05
C HIS A 213 -1.42 0.24 7.21
N ASP A 214 -0.98 -0.94 7.69
CA ASP A 214 -1.87 -2.10 7.90
C ASP A 214 -2.52 -2.13 9.32
N ASP A 215 -2.31 -1.12 10.16
CA ASP A 215 -2.89 -1.02 11.51
C ASP A 215 -3.62 0.31 11.70
N VAL A 216 -4.83 0.38 11.16
CA VAL A 216 -5.64 1.62 11.10
C VAL A 216 -5.96 2.16 12.48
N ASP A 217 -6.23 1.28 13.46
CA ASP A 217 -6.55 1.69 14.83
C ASP A 217 -5.36 2.40 15.48
N GLU A 218 -4.14 1.88 15.28
CA GLU A 218 -2.93 2.51 15.77
C GLU A 218 -2.53 3.73 14.93
N ALA A 219 -2.72 3.69 13.61
CA ALA A 219 -2.39 4.79 12.70
C ALA A 219 -3.08 6.11 13.10
N VAL A 220 -4.36 6.07 13.48
CA VAL A 220 -5.13 7.28 13.84
C VAL A 220 -5.04 7.68 15.31
N LYS A 221 -4.46 6.82 16.16
CA LYS A 221 -4.36 7.07 17.61
C LYS A 221 -3.46 8.27 17.89
N VAL A 222 -3.81 9.08 18.88
CA VAL A 222 -3.02 10.25 19.29
C VAL A 222 -2.29 9.92 20.60
N TYR A 223 -0.99 10.19 20.65
CA TYR A 223 -0.20 10.14 21.88
C TYR A 223 0.11 11.58 22.34
N TYR A 224 -0.01 11.80 23.64
CA TYR A 224 0.24 13.07 24.33
C TYR A 224 1.47 12.97 25.21
#